data_AF-A0A250X278-F1
#
_entry.id   AF-A0A250X278-F1
#
_cell.length_a   1.000
_cell.length_b   1.000
_cell.length_c   1.000
_cell.angle_alpha   90.00
_cell.angle_beta   90.00
_cell.angle_gamma   90.00
#
_symmetry.space_group_name_H-M   'P 1'
#
loop_
_entity.id
_entity.type
_entity.pdbx_description
1 polymer ?
#
loop_
_entity_poly.entity_id
_entity_poly.type
_entity_poly.pdbx_seq_one_letter_code
_entity_poly.pdbx_strand_id
1 'polypeptide(L)'
;MYLEISLAFPGYPGINITDNLLLSILRASLDQLHGLVGLHSSNTNNDQSGQLDKKESNAIAVIKLCDKRDLNKVWNACTFMTCYDDHACRLQVLRTSPTNLKASVVNQLEVEEA
;
A
#
# COMPACT_ATOMS: atom_id res chain seq x y z
N MET A 1 -4.69 -15.48 -3.42
CA MET A 1 -4.20 -14.49 -4.42
C MET A 1 -3.34 -13.47 -3.68
N TYR A 2 -2.34 -12.89 -4.33
CA TYR A 2 -1.45 -11.87 -3.75
C TYR A 2 -1.62 -10.55 -4.49
N LEU A 3 -1.57 -9.43 -3.78
CA LEU A 3 -1.61 -8.08 -4.32
C LEU A 3 -0.41 -7.33 -3.82
N GLU A 4 0.19 -6.54 -4.69
CA GLU A 4 1.16 -5.54 -4.29
C GLU A 4 0.46 -4.19 -4.20
N ILE A 5 0.60 -3.51 -3.07
CA ILE A 5 -0.07 -2.25 -2.76
C ILE A 5 0.98 -1.23 -2.34
N SER A 6 0.89 -0.02 -2.89
CA SER A 6 1.65 1.15 -2.47
C SER A 6 0.78 2.04 -1.59
N LEU A 7 1.40 2.60 -0.54
CA LEU A 7 0.85 3.64 0.31
C LEU A 7 1.77 4.86 0.26
N ALA A 8 1.20 6.02 -0.01
CA ALA A 8 1.90 7.29 -0.08
C ALA A 8 1.25 8.31 0.86
N PHE A 9 2.07 9.11 1.56
CA PHE A 9 1.65 10.31 2.28
C PHE A 9 2.23 11.56 1.61
N PRO A 10 1.51 12.16 0.65
CA PRO A 10 1.97 13.36 -0.05
C PRO A 10 2.16 14.52 0.93
N GLY A 11 3.30 15.21 0.86
CA GLY A 11 3.60 16.38 1.70
C GLY A 11 4.06 16.07 3.12
N TYR A 12 4.22 14.79 3.48
CA TYR A 12 4.67 14.36 4.80
C TYR A 12 5.90 13.44 4.70
N PRO A 13 7.09 13.96 4.35
CA PRO A 13 8.30 13.17 4.08
C PRO A 13 8.94 12.50 5.33
N GLY A 14 8.26 12.48 6.48
CA GLY A 14 8.77 11.93 7.74
C GLY A 14 7.87 10.88 8.37
N ILE A 15 6.78 10.48 7.72
CA ILE A 15 5.88 9.45 8.28
C ILE A 15 6.56 8.10 8.14
N ASN A 16 6.80 7.46 9.28
CA ASN A 16 7.28 6.08 9.30
C ASN A 16 6.14 5.13 8.97
N ILE A 17 6.07 4.70 7.71
CA ILE A 17 5.03 3.78 7.25
C ILE A 17 5.43 2.36 7.63
N THR A 18 4.75 1.83 8.65
CA THR A 18 4.90 0.44 9.09
C THR A 18 3.82 -0.45 8.48
N ASP A 19 4.08 -1.76 8.48
CA ASP A 19 3.14 -2.80 8.08
C ASP A 19 1.79 -2.64 8.78
N ASN A 20 1.82 -2.39 10.10
CA ASN A 20 0.62 -2.22 10.91
C ASN A 20 -0.17 -0.97 10.51
N LEU A 21 0.51 0.12 10.16
CA LEU A 21 -0.15 1.33 9.68
C LEU A 21 -0.82 1.08 8.33
N LEU A 22 -0.12 0.48 7.37
CA LEU A 22 -0.67 0.17 6.05
C LEU A 22 -1.91 -0.73 6.15
N LEU A 23 -1.86 -1.77 6.99
CA LEU A 23 -2.99 -2.65 7.22
C LEU A 23 -4.16 -1.94 7.91
N SER A 24 -3.87 -1.03 8.84
CA SER A 24 -4.91 -0.26 9.54
C SER A 24 -5.63 0.67 8.58
N ILE A 25 -4.90 1.34 7.70
CA ILE A 25 -5.47 2.21 6.65
C ILE A 25 -6.31 1.38 5.68
N LEU A 26 -5.79 0.25 5.20
CA LEU A 26 -6.53 -0.60 4.28
C LEU A 26 -7.80 -1.19 4.91
N ARG A 27 -7.72 -1.63 6.18
CA ARG A 27 -8.90 -2.10 6.93
C ARG A 27 -9.91 -0.99 7.13
N ALA A 28 -9.47 0.21 7.53
CA ALA A 28 -10.36 1.36 7.68
C ALA A 28 -11.06 1.70 6.35
N SER A 29 -10.33 1.64 5.23
CA SER A 29 -10.90 1.86 3.90
C SER A 29 -11.96 0.82 3.53
N LEU A 30 -11.67 -0.46 3.75
CA LEU A 30 -12.60 -1.55 3.48
C LEU A 30 -13.83 -1.50 4.39
N ASP A 31 -13.65 -1.10 5.65
CA ASP A 31 -14.76 -0.94 6.59
C ASP A 31 -15.68 0.22 6.17
N GLN A 32 -15.11 1.37 5.79
CA GLN A 32 -15.88 2.52 5.29
C GLN A 32 -16.71 2.19 4.05
N LEU A 33 -16.18 1.40 3.10
CA LEU A 33 -16.87 1.10 1.84
C LEU A 33 -17.76 -0.15 1.90
N HIS A 34 -17.40 -1.14 2.71
CA HIS A 34 -18.00 -2.48 2.65
C HIS A 34 -18.41 -3.04 4.01
N GLY A 35 -18.11 -2.37 5.14
CA GLY A 35 -18.42 -2.84 6.50
C GLY A 35 -17.75 -4.16 6.88
N LEU A 36 -16.52 -4.40 6.37
CA LEU A 36 -15.83 -5.69 6.49
C LEU A 36 -14.74 -5.70 7.57
N VAL A 37 -14.87 -6.63 8.52
CA VAL A 37 -13.88 -6.95 9.55
C VAL A 37 -13.08 -8.20 9.15
N GLY A 38 -11.85 -8.02 8.65
CA GLY A 38 -10.88 -9.13 8.55
C GLY A 38 -9.91 -9.06 7.37
N LEU A 39 -8.71 -8.54 7.59
CA LEU A 39 -7.56 -8.71 6.70
C LEU A 39 -6.38 -9.28 7.49
N HIS A 40 -5.69 -10.30 6.97
CA HIS A 40 -4.43 -10.80 7.52
C HIS A 40 -3.28 -10.44 6.56
N SER A 41 -2.20 -9.89 7.12
CA SER A 41 -0.98 -9.58 6.36
C SER A 41 -0.12 -10.82 6.20
N SER A 42 0.68 -10.85 5.13
CA SER A 42 1.74 -11.83 4.98
C SER A 42 2.95 -11.14 4.36
N ASN A 43 3.93 -10.86 5.22
CA ASN A 43 5.28 -10.44 4.90
C ASN A 43 5.41 -9.13 4.10
N THR A 44 5.85 -8.09 4.82
CA THR A 44 6.18 -6.79 4.26
C THR A 44 7.70 -6.72 4.24
N ASN A 45 8.29 -6.61 3.05
CA ASN A 45 9.69 -6.26 2.96
C ASN A 45 9.80 -4.77 3.28
N ASN A 46 10.02 -4.46 4.55
CA ASN A 46 10.44 -3.14 4.99
C ASN A 46 11.95 -3.01 4.73
N ASP A 47 12.35 -3.08 3.46
CA ASP A 47 13.70 -2.74 3.05
C ASP A 47 13.73 -1.22 2.92
N GLN A 48 14.20 -0.54 3.97
CA GLN A 48 14.55 0.88 3.92
C GLN A 48 15.73 1.07 2.96
N SER A 49 15.50 0.86 1.68
CA SER A 49 16.48 1.10 0.61
C SER A 49 15.78 1.73 -0.58
N GLY A 50 15.18 2.89 -0.35
CA GLY A 50 14.72 3.79 -1.41
C GLY A 50 14.98 5.21 -0.94
N GLN A 51 15.75 5.98 -1.71
CA GLN A 51 15.88 7.42 -1.51
C GLN A 51 14.49 8.01 -1.26
N LEU A 52 14.33 8.65 -0.10
CA LEU A 52 13.21 9.52 0.19
C LEU A 52 13.25 10.65 -0.83
N ASP A 53 12.37 10.59 -1.82
CA ASP A 53 11.95 11.79 -2.51
C ASP A 53 11.47 12.75 -1.42
N LYS A 54 12.17 13.88 -1.23
CA LYS A 54 12.07 14.73 -0.01
C LYS A 54 10.68 15.36 0.20
N LYS A 55 9.68 14.96 -0.59
CA LYS A 55 8.30 15.47 -0.59
C LYS A 55 7.27 14.44 -0.12
N GLU A 56 7.55 13.14 -0.15
CA GLU A 56 6.54 12.10 0.13
C GLU A 56 7.15 10.88 0.84
N SER A 57 6.46 10.35 1.86
CA SER A 57 6.76 9.04 2.43
C SER A 57 5.96 7.97 1.69
N ASN A 58 6.64 6.95 1.15
CA ASN A 58 6.05 5.87 0.37
C ASN A 58 6.45 4.50 0.92
N ALA A 59 5.54 3.52 0.90
CA ALA A 59 5.83 2.14 1.26
C ALA A 59 5.05 1.16 0.38
N ILE A 60 5.62 -0.03 0.17
CA ILE A 60 4.99 -1.11 -0.60
C ILE A 60 4.81 -2.34 0.27
N ALA A 61 3.63 -2.94 0.21
CA ALA A 61 3.30 -4.19 0.87
C ALA A 61 2.74 -5.22 -0.10
N VAL A 62 2.99 -6.50 0.19
CA VAL A 62 2.28 -7.60 -0.46
C VAL A 62 1.21 -8.12 0.50
N ILE A 63 -0.02 -8.21 0.03
CA ILE A 63 -1.16 -8.70 0.80
C ILE A 63 -1.72 -9.95 0.15
N LYS A 64 -1.91 -10.99 0.94
CA LYS A 64 -2.56 -12.23 0.51
C LYS A 64 -4.06 -12.14 0.76
N LEU A 65 -4.87 -12.25 -0.30
CA LEU A 65 -6.31 -12.46 -0.18
C LEU A 65 -6.65 -13.93 -0.12
N CYS A 66 -7.57 -14.24 0.79
CA CYS A 66 -8.20 -15.55 0.95
C CYS A 66 -9.06 -15.92 -0.26
N ASP A 67 -9.79 -14.94 -0.84
CA ASP A 67 -10.66 -15.15 -1.99
C ASP A 67 -10.39 -14.09 -3.08
N LYS A 68 -10.42 -14.51 -4.34
CA LYS A 68 -10.32 -13.60 -5.50
C LYS A 68 -11.51 -12.65 -5.61
N ARG A 69 -12.67 -12.99 -5.03
CA ARG A 69 -13.87 -12.16 -5.03
C ARG A 69 -13.69 -10.86 -4.25
N ASP A 70 -12.77 -10.85 -3.29
CA ASP A 70 -12.45 -9.66 -2.50
C ASP A 70 -11.49 -8.72 -3.25
N LEU A 71 -10.95 -9.12 -4.41
CA LEU A 71 -10.08 -8.27 -5.22
C LEU A 71 -10.74 -6.94 -5.57
N ASN A 72 -11.99 -6.98 -6.06
CA ASN A 72 -12.71 -5.76 -6.44
C ASN A 72 -12.97 -4.84 -5.23
N LYS A 73 -13.20 -5.42 -4.05
CA LYS A 73 -13.40 -4.65 -2.82
C LYS A 73 -12.12 -3.94 -2.40
N VAL A 74 -10.98 -4.65 -2.47
CA VAL A 74 -9.65 -4.09 -2.16
C VAL A 74 -9.27 -3.02 -3.16
N TRP A 75 -9.54 -3.23 -4.46
CA TRP A 75 -9.31 -2.23 -5.49
C TRP A 75 -10.09 -0.95 -5.22
N ASN A 76 -11.40 -1.07 -4.97
CA ASN A 76 -12.25 0.07 -4.64
C ASN A 76 -11.77 0.78 -3.36
N ALA A 77 -11.45 0.03 -2.30
CA ALA A 77 -10.88 0.58 -1.07
C ALA A 77 -9.64 1.42 -1.34
N CYS A 78 -8.66 0.87 -2.07
CA CYS A 78 -7.47 1.64 -2.44
C CYS A 78 -7.80 2.91 -3.24
N THR A 79 -8.75 2.84 -4.18
CA THR A 79 -9.14 4.00 -5.02
C THR A 79 -9.79 5.13 -4.23
N PHE A 80 -10.63 4.83 -3.23
CA PHE A 80 -11.38 5.86 -2.50
C PHE A 80 -10.67 6.37 -1.23
N MET A 81 -9.61 5.71 -0.78
CA MET A 81 -8.84 6.17 0.38
C MET A 81 -8.00 7.41 0.02
N THR A 82 -8.40 8.56 0.54
CA THR A 82 -7.75 9.86 0.30
C THR A 82 -7.14 10.51 1.55
N CYS A 83 -7.56 10.06 2.75
CA CYS A 83 -7.05 10.56 4.01
C CYS A 83 -7.16 9.53 5.13
N TYR A 84 -6.22 9.56 6.06
CA TYR A 84 -6.22 8.75 7.26
C TYR A 84 -5.64 9.56 8.42
N ASP A 85 -6.38 9.63 9.53
CA ASP A 85 -5.96 10.36 10.74
C ASP A 85 -5.55 11.80 10.45
N ASP A 86 -6.39 12.53 9.70
CA ASP A 86 -6.17 13.91 9.21
C ASP A 86 -4.98 14.12 8.26
N HIS A 87 -4.27 13.06 7.86
CA HIS A 87 -3.21 13.12 6.88
C HIS A 87 -3.73 12.67 5.50
N ALA A 88 -3.47 13.47 4.47
CA ALA A 88 -3.72 13.04 3.10
C ALA A 88 -2.88 11.80 2.79
N CYS A 89 -3.52 10.75 2.28
CA CYS A 89 -2.84 9.51 1.94
C CYS A 89 -3.41 8.94 0.65
N ARG A 90 -2.60 8.19 -0.10
CA ARG A 90 -3.01 7.52 -1.33
C ARG A 90 -2.65 6.06 -1.25
N LEU A 91 -3.65 5.19 -1.44
CA LEU A 91 -3.45 3.76 -1.63
C LEU A 91 -3.56 3.41 -3.12
N GLN A 92 -2.71 2.51 -3.59
CA GLN A 92 -2.78 2.01 -4.96
C GLN A 92 -2.39 0.54 -5.04
N VAL A 93 -3.21 -0.27 -5.69
CA VAL A 93 -2.81 -1.62 -6.08
C VAL A 93 -1.93 -1.53 -7.32
N LEU A 94 -0.68 -1.98 -7.22
CA LEU A 94 0.30 -1.97 -8.31
C LEU A 94 0.14 -3.18 -9.23
N ARG A 95 0.00 -4.38 -8.65
CA ARG A 95 -0.20 -5.62 -9.40
C ARG A 95 -0.87 -6.70 -8.57
N THR A 96 -1.38 -7.73 -9.24
CA THR A 96 -2.00 -8.92 -8.64
C THR A 96 -1.38 -10.19 -9.19
N SER A 97 -1.26 -11.24 -8.38
CA SER A 97 -0.78 -12.55 -8.82
C SER A 97 -1.51 -13.70 -8.13
N PRO A 98 -1.77 -14.82 -8.83
CA PRO A 98 -2.28 -16.03 -8.19
C PRO A 98 -1.24 -16.70 -7.29
N THR A 99 0.05 -16.52 -7.56
CA THR A 99 1.19 -17.09 -6.82
C THR A 99 1.83 -16.07 -5.89
N ASN A 100 2.65 -16.53 -4.95
CA ASN A 100 3.31 -15.66 -3.97
C ASN A 100 4.13 -14.57 -4.67
N LEU A 101 3.87 -13.31 -4.30
CA LEU A 101 4.58 -12.15 -4.82
C LEU A 101 5.66 -11.74 -3.84
N LYS A 102 6.84 -11.44 -4.35
CA LYS A 102 7.78 -10.58 -3.63
C LYS A 102 7.39 -9.12 -3.89
N ALA A 103 7.48 -8.28 -2.87
CA ALA A 103 7.38 -6.84 -3.08
C ALA A 103 8.44 -6.43 -4.11
N SER A 104 8.02 -5.70 -5.12
CA SER A 104 8.89 -5.03 -6.06
C SER A 104 9.69 -4.00 -5.29
N VAL A 105 11.01 -4.05 -5.45
CA VAL A 105 11.86 -2.93 -5.09
C VAL A 105 11.47 -1.80 -6.05
N VAL A 106 11.07 -0.64 -5.52
CA VAL A 106 10.94 0.55 -6.37
C VAL A 106 12.34 0.90 -6.84
N ASN A 107 12.67 0.60 -8.09
CA ASN A 107 13.82 1.20 -8.74
C ASN A 107 13.58 2.70 -8.77
N GLN A 108 14.49 3.46 -8.14
CA GLN A 108 14.64 4.88 -8.40
C GLN A 108 14.84 5.03 -9.91
N LEU A 109 14.05 5.92 -10.50
CA LEU A 109 14.33 6.41 -11.84
C LEU A 109 15.79 6.86 -11.85
N GLU A 110 16.64 6.22 -12.65
CA GLU A 110 17.89 6.85 -13.08
C GLU A 110 17.48 8.10 -13.85
N VAL A 111 17.58 9.25 -13.19
CA VAL A 111 17.63 10.53 -13.89
C VAL A 111 19.03 10.59 -14.48
N GLU A 112 19.17 10.14 -15.72
CA GLU A 112 20.29 10.52 -16.58
C GLU A 112 20.14 12.03 -16.83
N GLU A 113 20.87 12.86 -16.06
CA GLU A 113 21.08 14.27 -16.40
C GLU A 113 21.84 14.33 -17.74
N ALA A 114 21.36 15.19 -18.65
CA ALA A 114 21.95 15.46 -19.95
C ALA A 114 23.34 16.10 -19.87
#